data_AF-A0A402A4T7-F1
#
_entry.id   AF-A0A402A4T7-F1
#
_cell.length_a   1.000
_cell.length_b   1.000
_cell.length_c   1.000
_cell.angle_alpha   90.00
_cell.angle_beta   90.00
_cell.angle_gamma   90.00
#
_symmetry.space_group_name_H-M   'P 1'
#
loop_
_entity.id
_entity.type
_entity.pdbx_description
1 polymer ?
#
loop_
_entity_poly.entity_id
_entity_poly.type
_entity_poly.pdbx_seq_one_letter_code
_entity_poly.pdbx_strand_id
1 'polypeptide(L)'
;MGYLGTTPPFGQLPQRGERFWVDRPEQLAHAVHELRQAHVVAVDAEFIQVRTRTPQEGSSSVPRLALLQLAIEQRCFVVDTLRLHDLSPLAEVISNPDVAILLHGAGADMRVMAERNLHVMHYYDLEATSRSIFGQHESSLAAMLRRAFGFHLDKSLQRTDWTRRPLPPAMVAYAARDAEVTLALYHWLNEHYHDILQLHECTGEPEAVAVWIEPFLRGNAPLSPEMAVADAKSKGLVKNKNQIMADCRAALTTVTHPMRKSRLLRLIADLSLVQLVPDLMPLLEARTSDERAGSARTLGRLNVQSAQDAITLLLADPVQDVRKAAQTALRNLQTREPRQQRALPTRAADGTRSWSVENTIQSPDDENGWKSRLRSIIDA
;
A
#
# COMPACT_ATOMS: atom_id res chain seq x y z
N MET A 1 -14.35 -1.11 17.97
CA MET A 1 -13.74 -2.41 17.69
C MET A 1 -13.74 -2.57 16.18
N GLY A 2 -12.56 -2.69 15.55
CA GLY A 2 -12.38 -2.98 14.13
C GLY A 2 -12.28 -4.49 13.92
N TYR A 3 -12.81 -5.00 12.81
CA TYR A 3 -13.20 -6.39 12.54
C TYR A 3 -14.62 -6.76 13.02
N LEU A 4 -15.36 -7.50 12.19
CA LEU A 4 -16.73 -7.98 12.48
C LEU A 4 -16.78 -9.08 13.56
N GLY A 5 -15.62 -9.57 14.00
CA GLY A 5 -15.48 -10.59 15.05
C GLY A 5 -15.21 -10.02 16.44
N THR A 6 -15.08 -10.92 17.41
CA THR A 6 -14.69 -10.57 18.79
C THR A 6 -13.26 -10.05 18.83
N THR A 7 -12.98 -9.10 19.73
CA THR A 7 -11.60 -8.65 19.97
C THR A 7 -10.83 -9.79 20.65
N PRO A 8 -9.67 -10.22 20.12
CA PRO A 8 -8.85 -11.24 20.76
C PRO A 8 -8.36 -10.78 22.14
N PRO A 9 -8.06 -11.72 23.06
CA PRO A 9 -7.38 -11.36 24.30
C PRO A 9 -6.00 -10.75 24.02
N PHE A 10 -5.43 -10.06 25.00
CA PHE A 10 -4.05 -9.61 24.89
C PHE A 10 -3.11 -10.81 24.76
N GLY A 11 -2.27 -10.78 23.75
CA GLY A 11 -1.12 -11.67 23.64
C GLY A 11 -0.07 -11.35 24.70
N GLN A 12 0.90 -12.24 24.83
CA GLN A 12 2.09 -11.99 25.63
C GLN A 12 3.16 -11.35 24.75
N LEU A 13 3.75 -10.26 25.22
CA LEU A 13 4.98 -9.76 24.59
C LEU A 13 6.07 -10.83 24.72
N PRO A 14 6.80 -11.14 23.65
CA PRO A 14 7.93 -12.04 23.75
C PRO A 14 8.97 -11.47 24.72
N GLN A 15 9.64 -12.37 25.44
CA GLN A 15 10.78 -12.02 26.27
C GLN A 15 11.84 -11.33 25.41
N ARG A 16 12.56 -10.37 26.00
CA ARG A 16 13.64 -9.69 25.28
C ARG A 16 14.72 -10.71 24.96
N GLY A 17 14.97 -10.87 23.66
CA GLY A 17 16.05 -11.69 23.15
C GLY A 17 17.43 -11.08 23.40
N GLU A 18 18.45 -11.86 23.04
CA GLU A 18 19.83 -11.37 22.97
C GLU A 18 19.98 -10.35 21.84
N ARG A 19 20.70 -9.26 22.10
CA ARG A 19 20.89 -8.17 21.14
C ARG A 19 22.35 -8.06 20.77
N PHE A 20 22.64 -8.10 19.48
CA PHE A 20 23.99 -8.11 18.94
C PHE A 20 24.25 -6.85 18.13
N TRP A 21 25.25 -6.07 18.54
CA TRP A 21 25.76 -4.96 17.75
C TRP A 21 26.72 -5.50 16.68
N VAL A 22 26.42 -5.19 15.41
CA VAL A 22 27.14 -5.72 14.24
C VAL A 22 27.80 -4.58 13.49
N ASP A 23 29.11 -4.42 13.65
CA ASP A 23 29.86 -3.32 13.06
C ASP A 23 31.21 -3.74 12.44
N ARG A 24 31.44 -5.06 12.35
CA ARG A 24 32.58 -5.70 11.70
C ARG A 24 32.14 -6.82 10.76
N PRO A 25 32.88 -7.09 9.66
CA PRO A 25 32.51 -8.11 8.68
C PRO A 25 32.30 -9.51 9.27
N GLU A 26 33.12 -9.92 10.22
CA GLU A 26 33.01 -11.23 10.89
C GLU A 26 31.72 -11.36 11.72
N GLN A 27 31.26 -10.26 12.32
CA GLN A 27 29.98 -10.24 13.04
C GLN A 27 28.80 -10.28 12.06
N LEU A 28 28.93 -9.62 10.91
CA LEU A 28 27.91 -9.65 9.87
C LEU A 28 27.76 -11.06 9.29
N ALA A 29 28.87 -11.74 8.99
CA ALA A 29 28.85 -13.12 8.53
C ALA A 29 28.20 -14.06 9.56
N HIS A 30 28.49 -13.88 10.85
CA HIS A 30 27.83 -14.65 11.91
C HIS A 30 26.33 -14.36 12.01
N ALA A 31 25.92 -13.09 11.95
CA ALA A 31 24.51 -12.71 11.94
C ALA A 31 23.76 -13.36 10.76
N VAL A 32 24.33 -13.30 9.56
CA VAL A 32 23.76 -13.95 8.35
C VAL A 32 23.61 -15.45 8.53
N HIS A 33 24.62 -16.12 9.10
CA HIS A 33 24.55 -17.57 9.35
C HIS A 33 23.33 -17.96 10.19
N GLU A 34 23.02 -17.17 11.23
CA GLU A 34 21.86 -17.41 12.10
C GLU A 34 20.54 -17.02 11.43
N LEU A 35 20.49 -15.84 10.80
CA LEU A 35 19.30 -15.32 10.14
C LEU A 35 18.81 -16.27 9.03
N ARG A 36 19.73 -16.94 8.31
CA ARG A 36 19.39 -17.92 7.26
C ARG A 36 18.67 -19.17 7.77
N GLN A 37 18.69 -19.44 9.07
CA GLN A 37 17.96 -20.57 9.66
C GLN A 37 16.51 -20.22 9.99
N ALA A 38 16.12 -18.95 9.92
CA ALA A 38 14.77 -18.50 10.22
C ALA A 38 13.90 -18.48 8.95
N HIS A 39 12.64 -18.87 9.09
CA HIS A 39 11.64 -18.75 8.02
C HIS A 39 11.10 -17.33 7.87
N VAL A 40 11.13 -16.55 8.97
CA VAL A 40 10.67 -15.17 9.01
C VAL A 40 11.72 -14.32 9.71
N VAL A 41 11.96 -13.12 9.19
CA VAL A 41 12.90 -12.14 9.76
C VAL A 41 12.22 -10.79 9.81
N ALA A 42 12.02 -10.24 11.01
CA ALA A 42 11.51 -8.88 11.14
C ALA A 42 12.61 -7.86 10.93
N VAL A 43 12.35 -6.86 10.10
CA VAL A 43 13.31 -5.85 9.69
C VAL A 43 12.75 -4.47 9.99
N ASP A 44 13.61 -3.60 10.50
CA ASP A 44 13.37 -2.17 10.62
C ASP A 44 14.64 -1.39 10.21
N ALA A 45 14.48 -0.13 9.83
CA ALA A 45 15.57 0.69 9.33
C ALA A 45 15.55 2.11 9.88
N GLU A 46 16.71 2.58 10.35
CA GLU A 46 16.90 3.99 10.69
C GLU A 46 17.72 4.66 9.60
N PHE A 47 17.23 5.80 9.11
CA PHE A 47 17.86 6.54 8.02
C PHE A 47 17.92 8.03 8.30
N ILE A 48 18.90 8.69 7.68
CA ILE A 48 19.15 10.12 7.81
C ILE A 48 18.82 10.83 6.51
N GLN A 49 18.40 12.08 6.60
CA GLN A 49 18.22 12.94 5.42
C GLN A 49 19.55 13.57 5.03
N VAL A 50 20.13 13.14 3.90
CA VAL A 50 21.35 13.73 3.36
C VAL A 50 20.98 14.75 2.29
N ARG A 51 21.34 16.02 2.51
CA ARG A 51 21.19 17.05 1.49
C ARG A 51 22.23 16.86 0.40
N THR A 52 21.76 16.55 -0.81
CA THR A 52 22.56 16.50 -2.02
C THR A 52 22.31 17.76 -2.84
N ARG A 53 23.39 18.47 -3.18
CA ARG A 53 23.33 19.65 -4.04
C ARG A 53 23.83 19.26 -5.43
N THR A 54 22.91 19.02 -6.35
CA THR A 54 23.26 18.89 -7.77
C THR A 54 23.15 20.26 -8.44
N PRO A 55 24.05 20.61 -9.38
CA PRO A 55 24.01 21.92 -10.04
C PRO A 55 22.72 22.20 -10.83
N GLN A 56 21.97 21.15 -11.21
CA GLN A 56 20.83 21.23 -12.14
C GLN A 56 19.44 21.09 -11.47
N GLU A 57 19.31 20.56 -10.24
CA GLU A 57 17.99 20.25 -9.65
C GLU A 57 17.71 20.90 -8.28
N GLY A 58 18.57 21.81 -7.83
CA GLY A 58 18.43 22.41 -6.49
C GLY A 58 18.85 21.43 -5.37
N SER A 59 18.48 21.74 -4.12
CA SER A 59 18.79 20.88 -2.97
C SER A 59 17.79 19.73 -2.90
N SER A 60 18.20 18.52 -3.25
CA SER A 60 17.42 17.30 -2.98
C SER A 60 17.89 16.66 -1.67
N SER A 61 16.99 15.99 -0.96
CA SER A 61 17.33 15.20 0.24
C SER A 61 17.12 13.74 -0.08
N VAL A 62 18.19 12.95 -0.05
CA VAL A 62 18.12 11.50 -0.25
C VAL A 62 18.27 10.82 1.11
N PRO A 63 17.35 9.91 1.49
CA PRO A 63 17.50 9.15 2.72
C PRO A 63 18.73 8.25 2.61
N ARG A 64 19.53 8.13 3.68
CA ARG A 64 20.68 7.21 3.72
C ARG A 64 20.51 6.28 4.90
N LEU A 65 20.56 4.96 4.64
CA LEU A 65 20.49 3.92 5.66
C LEU A 65 21.64 4.08 6.67
N ALA A 66 21.29 4.31 7.94
CA ALA A 66 22.22 4.53 9.05
C ALA A 66 22.28 3.35 10.03
N LEU A 67 21.18 2.59 10.13
CA LEU A 67 21.08 1.39 10.94
C LEU A 67 20.06 0.43 10.32
N LEU A 68 20.31 -0.87 10.42
CA LEU A 68 19.36 -1.90 10.00
C LEU A 68 19.21 -2.91 11.14
N GLN A 69 17.97 -3.19 11.54
CA GLN A 69 17.68 -4.14 12.62
C GLN A 69 17.04 -5.39 12.03
N LEU A 70 17.50 -6.57 12.45
CA LEU A 70 16.99 -7.86 11.99
C LEU A 70 16.69 -8.73 13.22
N ALA A 71 15.43 -9.05 13.43
CA ALA A 71 14.97 -9.85 14.57
C ALA A 71 14.42 -11.20 14.09
N ILE A 72 14.83 -12.24 14.82
CA ILE A 72 14.33 -13.61 14.76
C ILE A 72 13.97 -14.04 16.18
N GLU A 73 13.51 -15.28 16.36
CA GLU A 73 13.21 -15.79 17.69
C GLU A 73 14.39 -15.61 18.65
N GLN A 74 14.13 -14.93 19.77
CA GLN A 74 15.08 -14.69 20.87
C GLN A 74 16.36 -13.93 20.49
N ARG A 75 16.52 -13.41 19.26
CA ARG A 75 17.73 -12.70 18.85
C ARG A 75 17.42 -11.50 17.96
N CYS A 76 18.16 -10.42 18.17
CA CYS A 76 18.10 -9.23 17.32
C CYS A 76 19.51 -8.72 16.99
N PHE A 77 19.76 -8.53 15.70
CA PHE A 77 21.00 -7.98 15.18
C PHE A 77 20.79 -6.52 14.79
N VAL A 78 21.62 -5.63 15.31
CA VAL A 78 21.60 -4.21 15.02
C VAL A 78 22.86 -3.87 14.22
N VAL A 79 22.69 -3.70 12.91
CA VAL A 79 23.77 -3.56 11.93
C VAL A 79 24.10 -2.09 11.71
N ASP A 80 25.36 -1.71 11.96
CA ASP A 80 25.90 -0.38 11.66
C ASP A 80 26.21 -0.23 10.18
N THR A 81 25.23 0.24 9.41
CA THR A 81 25.36 0.39 7.95
C THR A 81 26.20 1.61 7.53
N LEU A 82 26.61 2.46 8.48
CA LEU A 82 27.57 3.54 8.24
C LEU A 82 29.01 3.05 8.33
N ARG A 83 29.29 2.12 9.26
CA ARG A 83 30.60 1.49 9.43
C ARG A 83 30.84 0.32 8.48
N LEU A 84 29.80 -0.49 8.23
CA LEU A 84 29.83 -1.58 7.26
C LEU A 84 29.48 -1.05 5.87
N HIS A 85 30.51 -0.94 5.02
CA HIS A 85 30.34 -0.51 3.64
C HIS A 85 29.73 -1.62 2.77
N ASP A 86 30.25 -2.83 2.90
CA ASP A 86 29.73 -4.02 2.25
C ASP A 86 28.63 -4.66 3.09
N LEU A 87 27.40 -4.62 2.56
CA LEU A 87 26.23 -5.28 3.13
C LEU A 87 25.77 -6.48 2.29
N SER A 88 26.52 -6.84 1.24
CA SER A 88 26.15 -7.92 0.33
C SER A 88 25.89 -9.27 1.01
N PRO A 89 26.53 -9.65 2.14
CA PRO A 89 26.15 -10.88 2.84
C PRO A 89 24.69 -10.95 3.29
N LEU A 90 24.06 -9.80 3.59
CA LEU A 90 22.64 -9.75 3.99
C LEU A 90 21.69 -10.12 2.84
N ALA A 91 22.14 -10.04 1.58
CA ALA A 91 21.32 -10.42 0.43
C ALA A 91 20.95 -11.92 0.45
N GLU A 92 21.76 -12.76 1.11
CA GLU A 92 21.45 -14.19 1.32
C GLU A 92 20.21 -14.44 2.19
N VAL A 93 19.74 -13.41 2.90
CA VAL A 93 18.53 -13.43 3.74
C VAL A 93 17.47 -12.53 3.12
N ILE A 94 17.77 -11.26 2.89
CA ILE A 94 16.79 -10.25 2.45
C ILE A 94 16.22 -10.56 1.06
N SER A 95 17.06 -11.08 0.16
CA SER A 95 16.65 -11.41 -1.21
C SER A 95 16.26 -12.88 -1.39
N ASN A 96 16.24 -13.66 -0.30
CA ASN A 96 15.90 -15.08 -0.36
C ASN A 96 14.37 -15.24 -0.42
N PRO A 97 13.81 -15.86 -1.48
CA PRO A 97 12.36 -16.07 -1.59
C PRO A 97 11.79 -17.07 -0.56
N ASP A 98 12.64 -17.86 0.10
CA ASP A 98 12.22 -18.80 1.15
C ASP A 98 12.17 -18.17 2.55
N VAL A 99 12.58 -16.90 2.68
CA VAL A 99 12.59 -16.15 3.94
C VAL A 99 11.63 -14.96 3.85
N ALA A 100 10.58 -14.98 4.66
CA ALA A 100 9.64 -13.87 4.68
C ALA A 100 10.18 -12.70 5.51
N ILE A 101 10.37 -11.55 4.87
CA ILE A 101 10.77 -10.32 5.55
C ILE A 101 9.53 -9.63 6.14
N LEU A 102 9.52 -9.38 7.45
CA LEU A 102 8.41 -8.74 8.15
C LEU A 102 8.75 -7.27 8.34
N LEU A 103 7.91 -6.39 7.80
CA LEU A 103 8.07 -4.94 7.87
C LEU A 103 6.79 -4.32 8.43
N HIS A 104 6.89 -3.10 8.96
CA HIS A 104 5.72 -2.34 9.40
C HIS A 104 5.71 -0.95 8.79
N GLY A 105 5.04 -0.79 7.65
CA GLY A 105 5.12 0.43 6.83
C GLY A 105 6.29 0.37 5.84
N ALA A 106 6.35 -0.72 5.08
CA ALA A 106 7.53 -1.19 4.34
C ALA A 106 8.16 -0.20 3.34
N GLY A 107 7.39 0.77 2.83
CA GLY A 107 7.77 1.55 1.65
C GLY A 107 9.06 2.36 1.80
N ALA A 108 9.32 2.95 2.96
CA ALA A 108 10.54 3.72 3.19
C ALA A 108 11.74 2.80 3.39
N ASP A 109 11.59 1.75 4.20
CA ASP A 109 12.65 0.81 4.55
C ASP A 109 13.12 0.03 3.32
N MET A 110 12.19 -0.50 2.53
CA MET A 110 12.50 -1.18 1.26
C MET A 110 13.27 -0.28 0.29
N ARG A 111 12.92 1.02 0.24
CA ARG A 111 13.63 1.97 -0.62
C ARG A 111 15.07 2.17 -0.17
N VAL A 112 15.31 2.44 1.11
CA VAL A 112 16.68 2.67 1.62
C VAL A 112 17.53 1.40 1.62
N MET A 113 16.91 0.22 1.76
CA MET A 113 17.56 -1.07 1.57
C MET A 113 17.95 -1.31 0.11
N ALA A 114 17.04 -1.00 -0.84
CA ALA A 114 17.32 -1.14 -2.27
C ALA A 114 18.47 -0.23 -2.74
N GLU A 115 18.60 0.98 -2.18
CA GLU A 115 19.75 1.88 -2.42
C GLU A 115 21.10 1.28 -1.96
N ARG A 116 21.06 0.24 -1.11
CA ARG A 116 22.23 -0.56 -0.67
C ARG A 116 22.29 -1.96 -1.32
N ASN A 117 21.56 -2.18 -2.43
CA ASN A 117 21.44 -3.45 -3.15
C ASN A 117 20.83 -4.60 -2.34
N LEU A 118 20.00 -4.28 -1.34
CA LEU A 118 19.23 -5.24 -0.58
C LEU A 118 17.78 -5.22 -1.09
N HIS A 119 17.42 -6.20 -1.91
CA HIS A 119 16.12 -6.25 -2.58
C HIS A 119 15.21 -7.26 -1.91
N VAL A 120 14.18 -6.78 -1.22
CA VAL A 120 13.19 -7.64 -0.56
C VAL A 120 12.30 -8.33 -1.59
N MET A 121 12.30 -9.67 -1.62
CA MET A 121 11.58 -10.49 -2.60
C MET A 121 10.31 -11.14 -2.07
N HIS A 122 10.30 -11.50 -0.78
CA HIS A 122 9.19 -12.11 -0.06
C HIS A 122 8.97 -11.35 1.24
N TYR A 123 7.79 -10.74 1.42
CA TYR A 123 7.53 -9.93 2.62
C TYR A 123 6.08 -9.83 3.01
N TYR A 124 5.88 -9.40 4.26
CA TYR A 124 4.62 -8.91 4.79
C TYR A 124 4.79 -7.46 5.24
N ASP A 125 3.85 -6.59 4.87
CA ASP A 125 3.69 -5.26 5.48
C ASP A 125 2.58 -5.32 6.53
N LEU A 126 2.98 -5.43 7.80
CA LEU A 126 2.03 -5.57 8.91
C LEU A 126 1.20 -4.32 9.15
N GLU A 127 1.65 -3.13 8.70
CA GLU A 127 0.82 -1.93 8.74
C GLU A 127 -0.35 -2.08 7.76
N ALA A 128 -0.07 -2.59 6.55
CA ALA A 128 -1.10 -2.83 5.55
C ALA A 128 -2.11 -3.89 6.01
N THR A 129 -1.64 -5.00 6.58
CA THR A 129 -2.51 -6.03 7.17
C THR A 129 -3.38 -5.43 8.28
N SER A 130 -2.78 -4.67 9.20
CA SER A 130 -3.50 -4.06 10.32
C SER A 130 -4.54 -3.04 9.84
N ARG A 131 -4.23 -2.28 8.79
CA ARG A 131 -5.16 -1.34 8.15
C ARG A 131 -6.37 -2.07 7.55
N SER A 132 -6.16 -3.20 6.87
CA SER A 132 -7.24 -4.01 6.30
C SER A 132 -8.21 -4.60 7.33
N ILE A 133 -7.76 -4.74 8.57
CA ILE A 133 -8.56 -5.31 9.67
C ILE A 133 -9.22 -4.20 10.49
N PHE A 134 -8.45 -3.19 10.89
CA PHE A 134 -8.85 -2.20 11.89
C PHE A 134 -9.03 -0.77 11.36
N GLY A 135 -8.52 -0.48 10.16
CA GLY A 135 -8.50 0.86 9.56
C GLY A 135 -7.24 1.67 9.86
N GLN A 136 -7.08 2.77 9.12
CA GLN A 136 -5.88 3.63 9.08
C GLN A 136 -5.50 4.23 10.44
N HIS A 137 -6.47 4.55 11.29
CA HIS A 137 -6.20 5.17 12.59
C HIS A 137 -5.64 4.17 13.61
N GLU A 138 -5.76 2.88 13.34
CA GLU A 138 -5.37 1.80 14.26
C GLU A 138 -4.25 0.92 13.68
N SER A 139 -3.63 1.32 12.57
CA SER A 139 -2.64 0.51 11.85
C SER A 139 -1.19 0.74 12.28
N SER A 140 -0.86 1.85 12.94
CA SER A 140 0.54 2.13 13.33
C SER A 140 1.09 1.11 14.33
N LEU A 141 2.40 0.87 14.34
CA LEU A 141 3.04 -0.14 15.20
C LEU A 141 2.66 0.08 16.67
N ALA A 142 2.80 1.29 17.18
CA ALA A 142 2.42 1.62 18.55
C ALA A 142 0.92 1.45 18.84
N ALA A 143 0.03 1.66 17.86
CA ALA A 143 -1.40 1.40 18.04
C ALA A 143 -1.67 -0.10 18.10
N MET A 144 -1.02 -0.87 17.22
CA MET A 144 -1.13 -2.32 17.20
C MET A 144 -0.55 -2.97 18.45
N LEU A 145 0.56 -2.49 18.99
CA LEU A 145 1.11 -3.02 20.23
C LEU A 145 0.24 -2.74 21.45
N ARG A 146 -0.43 -1.57 21.49
CA ARG A 146 -1.44 -1.30 22.53
C ARG A 146 -2.64 -2.24 22.38
N ARG A 147 -3.10 -2.49 21.15
CA ARG A 147 -4.21 -3.41 20.88
C ARG A 147 -3.88 -4.86 21.21
N ALA A 148 -2.76 -5.36 20.68
CA ALA A 148 -2.39 -6.76 20.74
C ALA A 148 -1.85 -7.17 22.10
N PHE A 149 -1.12 -6.27 22.78
CA PHE A 149 -0.36 -6.63 23.98
C PHE A 149 -0.58 -5.68 25.18
N GLY A 150 -1.43 -4.65 25.05
CA GLY A 150 -1.54 -3.59 26.06
C GLY A 150 -0.25 -2.76 26.21
N PHE A 151 0.69 -2.88 25.27
CA PHE A 151 2.03 -2.32 25.39
C PHE A 151 2.14 -0.92 24.81
N HIS A 152 2.79 -0.03 25.57
CA HIS A 152 3.09 1.33 25.14
C HIS A 152 4.52 1.39 24.61
N LEU A 153 4.64 1.47 23.28
CA LEU A 153 5.93 1.67 22.62
C LEU A 153 6.46 3.08 22.91
N ASP A 154 7.68 3.16 23.40
CA ASP A 154 8.40 4.43 23.55
C ASP A 154 8.70 4.99 22.14
N LYS A 155 8.48 6.28 21.94
CA LYS A 155 8.75 7.00 20.69
C LYS A 155 9.75 8.14 20.86
N SER A 156 10.37 8.24 22.04
CA SER A 156 11.23 9.36 22.43
C SER A 156 12.45 9.52 21.52
N LEU A 157 12.94 8.43 20.92
CA LEU A 157 14.17 8.42 20.13
C LEU A 157 13.95 8.40 18.61
N GLN A 158 12.71 8.40 18.13
CA GLN A 158 12.39 8.32 16.69
C GLN A 158 13.04 9.45 15.85
N ARG A 159 13.28 10.61 16.45
CA ARG A 159 13.85 11.81 15.77
C ARG A 159 15.28 12.11 16.22
N THR A 160 16.02 11.09 16.66
CA THR A 160 17.40 11.24 17.11
C THR A 160 18.36 11.26 15.93
N ASP A 161 19.54 11.86 16.13
CA ASP A 161 20.63 11.77 15.18
C ASP A 161 21.25 10.36 15.15
N TRP A 162 20.81 9.57 14.17
CA TRP A 162 21.30 8.20 13.93
C TRP A 162 22.72 8.13 13.34
N THR A 163 23.35 9.27 13.03
CA THR A 163 24.78 9.32 12.61
C THR A 163 25.76 9.24 13.76
N ARG A 164 25.31 9.52 15.00
CA ARG A 164 26.18 9.57 16.18
C ARG A 164 26.93 8.27 16.37
N ARG A 165 28.26 8.33 16.63
CA ARG A 165 29.07 7.17 17.02
C ARG A 165 30.03 7.51 18.18
N PRO A 166 30.21 6.61 19.17
CA PRO A 166 29.45 5.36 19.35
C PRO A 166 27.97 5.64 19.67
N LEU A 167 27.08 4.73 19.23
CA LEU A 167 25.66 4.83 19.55
C LEU A 167 25.43 4.51 21.04
N PRO A 168 24.71 5.35 21.80
CA PRO A 168 24.35 5.04 23.17
C PRO A 168 23.58 3.71 23.28
N PRO A 169 23.80 2.91 24.34
CA PRO A 169 23.08 1.65 24.53
C PRO A 169 21.55 1.78 24.48
N ALA A 170 21.01 2.91 24.95
CA ALA A 170 19.57 3.20 24.88
C ALA A 170 19.05 3.32 23.43
N MET A 171 19.83 3.89 22.52
CA MET A 171 19.47 3.99 21.10
C MET A 171 19.52 2.63 20.40
N VAL A 172 20.54 1.83 20.70
CA VAL A 172 20.62 0.43 20.21
C VAL A 172 19.43 -0.37 20.73
N ALA A 173 19.08 -0.20 22.00
CA ALA A 173 17.98 -0.90 22.64
C ALA A 173 16.60 -0.47 22.11
N TYR A 174 16.45 0.79 21.71
CA TYR A 174 15.27 1.32 21.04
C TYR A 174 15.14 0.72 19.64
N ALA A 175 16.18 0.84 18.82
CA ALA A 175 16.15 0.36 17.44
C ALA A 175 15.90 -1.15 17.36
N ALA A 176 16.57 -1.95 18.20
CA ALA A 176 16.32 -3.38 18.29
C ALA A 176 14.85 -3.69 18.65
N ARG A 177 14.22 -2.83 19.47
CA ARG A 177 12.87 -3.08 19.96
C ARG A 177 11.85 -3.02 18.83
N ASP A 178 12.01 -2.13 17.85
CA ASP A 178 11.06 -1.97 16.74
C ASP A 178 10.99 -3.22 15.85
N ALA A 179 12.14 -3.85 15.55
CA ALA A 179 12.16 -5.15 14.88
C ALA A 179 11.61 -6.30 15.76
N GLU A 180 11.97 -6.37 17.05
CA GLU A 180 11.48 -7.41 17.97
C GLU A 180 9.95 -7.41 18.11
N VAL A 181 9.35 -6.22 18.27
CA VAL A 181 7.90 -6.10 18.44
C VAL A 181 7.15 -6.26 17.12
N THR A 182 7.81 -6.01 15.98
CA THR A 182 7.28 -6.35 14.65
C THR A 182 7.17 -7.86 14.47
N LEU A 183 8.18 -8.62 14.89
CA LEU A 183 8.11 -10.09 14.91
C LEU A 183 6.98 -10.58 15.83
N ALA A 184 6.87 -10.02 17.03
CA ALA A 184 5.77 -10.33 17.95
C ALA A 184 4.38 -10.08 17.34
N LEU A 185 4.24 -8.94 16.66
CA LEU A 185 3.00 -8.55 16.01
C LEU A 185 2.64 -9.51 14.86
N TYR A 186 3.62 -9.97 14.08
CA TYR A 186 3.39 -10.98 13.05
C TYR A 186 2.77 -12.25 13.63
N HIS A 187 3.33 -12.78 14.73
CA HIS A 187 2.80 -13.98 15.38
C HIS A 187 1.38 -13.79 15.88
N TRP A 188 1.09 -12.65 16.51
CA TRP A 188 -0.25 -12.34 16.99
C TRP A 188 -1.26 -12.19 15.83
N LEU A 189 -0.86 -11.54 14.73
CA LEU A 189 -1.68 -11.45 13.52
C LEU A 189 -1.87 -12.82 12.87
N ASN A 190 -0.84 -13.67 12.87
CA ASN A 190 -0.92 -15.03 12.32
C ASN A 190 -1.85 -15.92 13.15
N GLU A 191 -1.83 -15.78 14.48
CA GLU A 191 -2.70 -16.56 15.37
C GLU A 191 -4.17 -16.16 15.25
N HIS A 192 -4.47 -14.86 15.18
CA HIS A 192 -5.85 -14.37 15.28
C HIS A 192 -6.48 -13.92 13.95
N TYR A 193 -5.66 -13.63 12.94
CA TYR A 193 -6.07 -13.07 11.65
C TYR A 193 -5.35 -13.74 10.48
N HIS A 194 -5.01 -15.04 10.61
CA HIS A 194 -4.26 -15.82 9.61
C HIS A 194 -4.73 -15.56 8.18
N ASP A 195 -6.02 -15.79 7.90
CA ASP A 195 -6.59 -15.65 6.56
C ASP A 195 -6.35 -14.26 5.95
N ILE A 196 -6.43 -13.18 6.76
CA ILE A 196 -6.21 -11.82 6.26
C ILE A 196 -4.71 -11.55 6.12
N LEU A 197 -3.88 -12.03 7.04
CA LEU A 197 -2.42 -11.93 6.93
C LEU A 197 -1.93 -12.57 5.63
N GLN A 198 -2.42 -13.76 5.28
CA GLN A 198 -2.05 -14.46 4.04
C GLN A 198 -2.42 -13.67 2.77
N LEU A 199 -3.51 -12.90 2.79
CA LEU A 199 -3.86 -12.01 1.66
C LEU A 199 -2.84 -10.88 1.47
N HIS A 200 -2.04 -10.56 2.50
CA HIS A 200 -1.01 -9.52 2.48
C HIS A 200 0.40 -10.07 2.25
N GLU A 201 0.53 -11.37 2.01
CA GLU A 201 1.80 -11.94 1.58
C GLU A 201 2.17 -11.37 0.21
N CYS A 202 3.37 -10.80 0.13
CA CYS A 202 3.94 -10.34 -1.12
C CYS A 202 5.06 -11.27 -1.52
N THR A 203 4.78 -12.16 -2.47
CA THR A 203 5.80 -12.88 -3.23
C THR A 203 6.06 -12.14 -4.53
N GLY A 204 7.29 -12.18 -5.05
CA GLY A 204 7.66 -11.56 -6.33
C GLY A 204 6.94 -12.16 -7.56
N GLU A 205 6.02 -13.12 -7.34
CA GLU A 205 5.28 -13.82 -8.37
C GLU A 205 4.26 -12.89 -9.06
N PRO A 206 4.22 -12.88 -10.40
CA PRO A 206 3.25 -12.10 -11.14
C PRO A 206 1.84 -12.66 -10.96
N GLU A 207 0.86 -11.76 -10.80
CA GLU A 207 -0.55 -12.14 -10.85
C GLU A 207 -0.96 -12.42 -12.30
N ALA A 208 -1.75 -13.47 -12.54
CA ALA A 208 -2.26 -13.83 -13.86
C ALA A 208 -3.37 -12.86 -14.33
N VAL A 209 -3.00 -11.61 -14.62
CA VAL A 209 -3.87 -10.53 -15.09
C VAL A 209 -3.44 -10.05 -16.48
N ALA A 210 -4.33 -9.32 -17.16
CA ALA A 210 -3.98 -8.70 -18.43
C ALA A 210 -2.82 -7.71 -18.26
N VAL A 211 -1.83 -7.76 -19.14
CA VAL A 211 -0.58 -6.97 -19.06
C VAL A 211 -0.84 -5.46 -18.94
N TRP A 212 -1.90 -4.95 -19.54
CA TRP A 212 -2.24 -3.52 -19.47
C TRP A 212 -2.82 -3.10 -18.10
N ILE A 213 -3.36 -4.04 -17.32
CA ILE A 213 -3.92 -3.81 -15.98
C ILE A 213 -2.80 -3.79 -14.92
N GLU A 214 -1.77 -4.62 -15.09
CA GLU A 214 -0.72 -4.84 -14.11
C GLU A 214 -0.07 -3.55 -13.54
N PRO A 215 0.29 -2.53 -14.35
CA PRO A 215 0.86 -1.28 -13.82
C PRO A 215 -0.08 -0.55 -12.84
N PHE A 216 -1.40 -0.64 -13.04
CA PHE A 216 -2.38 -0.05 -12.12
C PHE A 216 -2.43 -0.79 -10.79
N LEU A 217 -2.31 -2.12 -10.81
CA LEU A 217 -2.29 -2.94 -9.59
C LEU A 217 -1.02 -2.69 -8.78
N ARG A 218 0.12 -2.55 -9.46
CA ARG A 218 1.41 -2.18 -8.84
C ARG A 218 1.45 -0.74 -8.35
N GLY A 219 0.55 0.12 -8.84
CA GLY A 219 0.46 1.53 -8.44
C GLY A 219 1.54 2.41 -9.09
N ASN A 220 2.13 1.94 -10.19
CA ASN A 220 3.18 2.61 -10.94
C ASN A 220 2.77 2.87 -12.40
N ALA A 221 1.47 2.83 -12.71
CA ALA A 221 0.92 3.16 -14.01
C ALA A 221 1.41 4.55 -14.46
N PRO A 222 2.16 4.65 -15.58
CA PRO A 222 2.65 5.93 -16.07
C PRO A 222 1.57 6.73 -16.83
N LEU A 223 0.48 6.07 -17.21
CA LEU A 223 -0.60 6.61 -18.00
C LEU A 223 -1.91 6.62 -17.21
N SER A 224 -2.80 7.54 -17.56
CA SER A 224 -4.19 7.47 -17.12
C SER A 224 -4.86 6.19 -17.64
N PRO A 225 -5.91 5.67 -16.97
CA PRO A 225 -6.67 4.51 -17.44
C PRO A 225 -7.08 4.59 -18.92
N GLU A 226 -7.56 5.75 -19.37
CA GLU A 226 -8.01 5.96 -20.73
C GLU A 226 -6.86 5.89 -21.74
N MET A 227 -5.72 6.50 -21.41
CA MET A 227 -4.51 6.46 -22.26
C MET A 227 -3.90 5.06 -22.30
N ALA A 228 -3.90 4.33 -21.19
CA ALA A 228 -3.42 2.96 -21.13
C ALA A 228 -4.28 2.02 -21.99
N VAL A 229 -5.61 2.19 -21.98
CA VAL A 229 -6.51 1.45 -22.87
C VAL A 229 -6.23 1.77 -24.34
N ALA A 230 -6.03 3.05 -24.68
CA ALA A 230 -5.71 3.45 -26.06
C ALA A 230 -4.37 2.87 -26.54
N ASP A 231 -3.35 2.89 -25.68
CA ASP A 231 -2.04 2.27 -25.94
C ASP A 231 -2.15 0.74 -26.05
N ALA A 232 -2.94 0.10 -25.19
CA ALA A 232 -3.21 -1.34 -25.29
C ALA A 232 -3.95 -1.71 -26.58
N LYS A 233 -4.89 -0.87 -27.05
CA LYS A 233 -5.55 -1.02 -28.36
C LYS A 233 -4.54 -0.91 -29.50
N SER A 234 -3.67 0.10 -29.50
CA SER A 234 -2.68 0.30 -30.57
C SER A 234 -1.67 -0.85 -30.67
N LYS A 235 -1.38 -1.50 -29.54
CA LYS A 235 -0.52 -2.70 -29.44
C LYS A 235 -1.27 -4.01 -29.71
N GLY A 236 -2.57 -3.98 -29.99
CA GLY A 236 -3.39 -5.16 -30.23
C GLY A 236 -3.66 -6.02 -29.00
N LEU A 237 -3.36 -5.53 -27.79
CA LEU A 237 -3.61 -6.22 -26.51
C LEU A 237 -5.09 -6.16 -26.13
N VAL A 238 -5.79 -5.09 -26.52
CA VAL A 238 -7.22 -4.89 -26.29
C VAL A 238 -7.91 -4.68 -27.62
N LYS A 239 -8.93 -5.50 -27.93
CA LYS A 239 -9.67 -5.41 -29.21
C LYS A 239 -10.88 -4.49 -29.13
N ASN A 240 -11.61 -4.55 -28.03
CA ASN A 240 -12.88 -3.86 -27.85
C ASN A 240 -13.23 -3.72 -26.37
N LYS A 241 -14.33 -3.02 -26.08
CA LYS A 241 -14.83 -2.79 -24.72
C LYS A 241 -15.16 -4.09 -23.97
N ASN A 242 -15.61 -5.14 -24.68
CA ASN A 242 -15.90 -6.44 -24.08
C ASN A 242 -14.63 -7.10 -23.54
N GLN A 243 -13.49 -6.96 -24.24
CA GLN A 243 -12.19 -7.47 -23.75
C GLN A 243 -11.76 -6.75 -22.47
N ILE A 244 -11.84 -5.41 -22.42
CA ILE A 244 -11.51 -4.63 -21.22
C ILE A 244 -12.31 -5.12 -20.01
N MET A 245 -13.59 -5.35 -20.22
CA MET A 245 -14.52 -5.81 -19.20
C MET A 245 -14.23 -7.24 -18.76
N ALA A 246 -13.89 -8.13 -19.69
CA ALA A 246 -13.46 -9.50 -19.40
C ALA A 246 -12.14 -9.52 -18.62
N ASP A 247 -11.16 -8.70 -19.00
CA ASP A 247 -9.87 -8.58 -18.32
C ASP A 247 -10.05 -8.09 -16.87
N CYS A 248 -10.87 -7.06 -16.66
CA CYS A 248 -11.17 -6.54 -15.32
C CYS A 248 -11.94 -7.55 -14.46
N ARG A 249 -12.88 -8.30 -15.06
CA ARG A 249 -13.62 -9.38 -14.38
C ARG A 249 -12.69 -10.52 -13.97
N ALA A 250 -11.80 -10.95 -14.87
CA ALA A 250 -10.79 -11.95 -14.56
C ALA A 250 -9.87 -11.46 -13.42
N ALA A 251 -9.45 -10.20 -13.47
CA ALA A 251 -8.63 -9.61 -12.41
C ALA A 251 -9.36 -9.53 -11.05
N LEU A 252 -10.68 -9.30 -11.00
CA LEU A 252 -11.44 -9.31 -9.75
C LEU A 252 -11.42 -10.68 -9.04
N THR A 253 -11.32 -11.75 -9.82
CA THR A 253 -11.23 -13.13 -9.32
C THR A 253 -9.79 -13.51 -8.96
N THR A 254 -8.81 -13.13 -9.79
CA THR A 254 -7.40 -13.51 -9.61
C THR A 254 -6.71 -12.70 -8.53
N VAL A 255 -6.98 -11.40 -8.41
CA VAL A 255 -6.28 -10.50 -7.50
C VAL A 255 -6.81 -10.69 -6.08
N THR A 256 -6.01 -11.31 -5.23
CA THR A 256 -6.34 -11.56 -3.82
C THR A 256 -5.83 -10.44 -2.90
N HIS A 257 -4.70 -9.82 -3.24
CA HIS A 257 -4.07 -8.83 -2.37
C HIS A 257 -4.95 -7.57 -2.20
N PRO A 258 -5.35 -7.16 -0.97
CA PRO A 258 -6.37 -6.13 -0.75
C PRO A 258 -6.05 -4.77 -1.35
N MET A 259 -4.79 -4.31 -1.24
CA MET A 259 -4.36 -3.05 -1.84
C MET A 259 -4.43 -3.07 -3.38
N ARG A 260 -4.04 -4.17 -4.03
CA ARG A 260 -4.10 -4.34 -5.49
C ARG A 260 -5.57 -4.40 -5.93
N LYS A 261 -6.42 -5.10 -5.17
CA LYS A 261 -7.87 -5.15 -5.41
C LYS A 261 -8.52 -3.77 -5.27
N SER A 262 -8.16 -2.97 -4.26
CA SER A 262 -8.62 -1.59 -4.11
C SER A 262 -8.22 -0.69 -5.28
N ARG A 263 -7.03 -0.90 -5.87
CA ARG A 263 -6.58 -0.22 -7.10
C ARG A 263 -7.37 -0.67 -8.33
N LEU A 264 -7.65 -1.97 -8.45
CA LEU A 264 -8.52 -2.51 -9.51
C LEU A 264 -9.94 -1.91 -9.44
N LEU A 265 -10.53 -1.82 -8.25
CA LEU A 265 -11.85 -1.21 -8.04
C LEU A 265 -11.87 0.26 -8.47
N ARG A 266 -10.76 0.99 -8.24
CA ARG A 266 -10.58 2.36 -8.74
C ARG A 266 -10.51 2.40 -10.27
N LEU A 267 -9.73 1.50 -10.89
CA LEU A 267 -9.62 1.39 -12.35
C LEU A 267 -10.99 1.12 -13.00
N ILE A 268 -11.79 0.21 -12.43
CA ILE A 268 -13.15 -0.09 -12.86
C ILE A 268 -14.05 1.16 -12.81
N ALA A 269 -13.95 1.94 -11.73
CA ALA A 269 -14.68 3.19 -11.60
C ALA A 269 -14.22 4.26 -12.61
N ASP A 270 -12.92 4.39 -12.84
CA ASP A 270 -12.34 5.35 -13.78
C ASP A 270 -12.80 5.05 -15.21
N LEU A 271 -12.80 3.77 -15.60
CA LEU A 271 -13.26 3.28 -16.89
C LEU A 271 -14.79 3.17 -17.01
N SER A 272 -15.53 3.48 -15.94
CA SER A 272 -17.01 3.47 -15.92
C SER A 272 -17.62 2.13 -16.34
N LEU A 273 -17.07 1.00 -15.87
CA LEU A 273 -17.50 -0.34 -16.27
C LEU A 273 -18.72 -0.82 -15.46
N VAL A 274 -19.90 -0.24 -15.73
CA VAL A 274 -21.16 -0.51 -15.00
C VAL A 274 -21.60 -1.98 -15.07
N GLN A 275 -21.19 -2.71 -16.11
CA GLN A 275 -21.51 -4.13 -16.27
C GLN A 275 -20.84 -5.03 -15.23
N LEU A 276 -19.85 -4.53 -14.49
CA LEU A 276 -19.19 -5.26 -13.41
C LEU A 276 -19.91 -5.11 -12.07
N VAL A 277 -21.01 -4.35 -11.99
CA VAL A 277 -21.79 -4.18 -10.75
C VAL A 277 -22.14 -5.50 -10.04
N PRO A 278 -22.55 -6.58 -10.73
CA PRO A 278 -22.80 -7.86 -10.07
C PRO A 278 -21.58 -8.44 -9.33
N ASP A 279 -20.36 -8.17 -9.80
CA ASP A 279 -19.11 -8.59 -9.18
C ASP A 279 -18.69 -7.68 -8.02
N LEU A 280 -19.13 -6.42 -8.06
CA LEU A 280 -18.81 -5.41 -7.04
C LEU A 280 -19.70 -5.53 -5.80
N MET A 281 -21.00 -5.84 -6.00
CA MET A 281 -21.98 -5.91 -4.90
C MET A 281 -21.56 -6.84 -3.75
N PRO A 282 -21.09 -8.08 -4.00
CA PRO A 282 -20.65 -8.98 -2.93
C PRO A 282 -19.47 -8.42 -2.11
N LEU A 283 -18.65 -7.55 -2.70
CA LEU A 283 -17.47 -6.98 -2.02
C LEU A 283 -17.85 -5.98 -0.92
N LEU A 284 -19.10 -5.50 -0.86
CA LEU A 284 -19.58 -4.71 0.27
C LEU A 284 -19.59 -5.50 1.59
N GLU A 285 -19.57 -6.83 1.52
CA GLU A 285 -19.52 -7.73 2.67
C GLU A 285 -18.16 -8.44 2.79
N ALA A 286 -17.15 -7.99 2.03
CA ALA A 286 -15.82 -8.59 2.04
C ALA A 286 -15.18 -8.57 3.43
N ARG A 287 -14.27 -9.52 3.68
CA ARG A 287 -13.58 -9.67 4.96
C ARG A 287 -12.69 -8.46 5.28
N THR A 288 -12.05 -7.87 4.28
CA THR A 288 -11.13 -6.74 4.43
C THR A 288 -11.86 -5.39 4.32
N SER A 289 -11.44 -4.40 5.10
CA SER A 289 -12.00 -3.05 4.98
C SER A 289 -11.71 -2.40 3.64
N ASP A 290 -10.58 -2.73 3.00
CA ASP A 290 -10.15 -2.21 1.71
C ASP A 290 -11.15 -2.53 0.60
N GLU A 291 -11.62 -3.77 0.56
CA GLU A 291 -12.60 -4.23 -0.41
C GLU A 291 -13.98 -3.61 -0.16
N ARG A 292 -14.45 -3.59 1.10
CA ARG A 292 -15.74 -2.97 1.44
C ARG A 292 -15.75 -1.48 1.11
N ALA A 293 -14.74 -0.74 1.57
CA ALA A 293 -14.59 0.68 1.29
C ALA A 293 -14.36 0.95 -0.21
N GLY A 294 -13.57 0.11 -0.88
CA GLY A 294 -13.32 0.17 -2.30
C GLY A 294 -14.59 0.00 -3.13
N SER A 295 -15.36 -1.05 -2.84
CA SER A 295 -16.60 -1.35 -3.55
C SER A 295 -17.64 -0.25 -3.34
N ALA A 296 -17.84 0.22 -2.10
CA ALA A 296 -18.74 1.33 -1.81
C ALA A 296 -18.37 2.58 -2.63
N ARG A 297 -17.08 2.97 -2.66
CA ARG A 297 -16.61 4.10 -3.48
C ARG A 297 -16.88 3.86 -4.97
N THR A 298 -16.59 2.67 -5.48
CA THR A 298 -16.77 2.34 -6.90
C THR A 298 -18.25 2.39 -7.28
N LEU A 299 -19.13 1.75 -6.52
CA LEU A 299 -20.58 1.76 -6.77
C LEU A 299 -21.18 3.17 -6.70
N GLY A 300 -20.75 3.99 -5.72
CA GLY A 300 -21.16 5.38 -5.63
C GLY A 300 -20.68 6.22 -6.82
N ARG A 301 -19.44 5.99 -7.31
CA ARG A 301 -18.90 6.68 -8.50
C ARG A 301 -19.57 6.25 -9.80
N LEU A 302 -20.04 5.00 -9.88
CA LEU A 302 -20.82 4.46 -11.01
C LEU A 302 -22.30 4.84 -10.94
N ASN A 303 -22.74 5.56 -9.89
CA ASN A 303 -24.11 5.98 -9.67
C ASN A 303 -25.13 4.82 -9.62
N VAL A 304 -24.78 3.73 -8.95
CA VAL A 304 -25.59 2.50 -8.90
C VAL A 304 -26.66 2.63 -7.82
N GLN A 305 -27.85 3.09 -8.20
CA GLN A 305 -28.94 3.35 -7.24
C GLN A 305 -29.42 2.10 -6.51
N SER A 306 -29.40 0.93 -7.16
CA SER A 306 -29.75 -0.34 -6.53
C SER A 306 -28.81 -0.76 -5.40
N ALA A 307 -27.62 -0.14 -5.27
CA ALA A 307 -26.67 -0.39 -4.20
C ALA A 307 -26.92 0.48 -2.94
N GLN A 308 -27.85 1.44 -2.99
CA GLN A 308 -28.04 2.42 -1.92
C GLN A 308 -28.30 1.78 -0.56
N ASP A 309 -29.19 0.79 -0.49
CA ASP A 309 -29.53 0.12 0.78
C ASP A 309 -28.33 -0.65 1.34
N ALA A 310 -27.62 -1.40 0.48
CA ALA A 310 -26.42 -2.15 0.87
C ALA A 310 -25.30 -1.21 1.36
N ILE A 311 -25.08 -0.08 0.69
CA ILE A 311 -24.09 0.93 1.11
C ILE A 311 -24.52 1.61 2.43
N THR A 312 -25.82 1.80 2.67
CA THR A 312 -26.32 2.40 3.91
C THR A 312 -25.98 1.54 5.13
N LEU A 313 -26.01 0.20 4.99
CA LEU A 313 -25.59 -0.71 6.07
C LEU A 313 -24.13 -0.47 6.50
N LEU A 314 -23.26 -0.10 5.56
CA LEU A 314 -21.85 0.20 5.84
C LEU A 314 -21.63 1.47 6.68
N LEU A 315 -22.64 2.31 6.89
CA LEU A 315 -22.56 3.42 7.85
C LEU A 315 -22.38 2.93 9.30
N ALA A 316 -22.75 1.68 9.58
CA ALA A 316 -22.53 1.02 10.86
C ALA A 316 -21.27 0.13 10.88
N ASP A 317 -20.46 0.14 9.82
CA ASP A 317 -19.26 -0.71 9.74
C ASP A 317 -18.31 -0.41 10.91
N PRO A 318 -17.67 -1.43 11.53
CA PRO A 318 -16.73 -1.22 12.63
C PRO A 318 -15.54 -0.33 12.25
N VAL A 319 -15.10 -0.35 10.99
CA VAL A 319 -13.95 0.39 10.49
C VAL A 319 -14.34 1.77 9.97
N GLN A 320 -13.71 2.81 10.51
CA GLN A 320 -14.04 4.20 10.18
C GLN A 320 -13.87 4.53 8.69
N ASP A 321 -12.88 3.95 8.02
CA ASP A 321 -12.61 4.21 6.62
C ASP A 321 -13.72 3.69 5.71
N VAL A 322 -14.34 2.56 6.07
CA VAL A 322 -15.51 2.01 5.38
C VAL A 322 -16.71 2.94 5.57
N ARG A 323 -16.96 3.42 6.80
CA ARG A 323 -18.04 4.39 7.05
C ARG A 323 -17.86 5.68 6.24
N LYS A 324 -16.64 6.23 6.17
CA LYS A 324 -16.33 7.41 5.35
C LYS A 324 -16.55 7.14 3.86
N ALA A 325 -16.15 5.97 3.37
CA ALA A 325 -16.39 5.54 2.00
C ALA A 325 -17.89 5.45 1.68
N ALA A 326 -18.68 4.86 2.58
CA ALA A 326 -20.13 4.75 2.44
C ALA A 326 -20.80 6.14 2.43
N GLN A 327 -20.44 7.04 3.34
CA GLN A 327 -20.94 8.43 3.34
C GLN A 327 -20.65 9.16 2.03
N THR A 328 -19.44 8.99 1.50
CA THR A 328 -19.03 9.59 0.22
C THR A 328 -19.84 9.00 -0.94
N ALA A 329 -20.02 7.68 -0.95
CA ALA A 329 -20.78 6.98 -1.98
C ALA A 329 -22.25 7.39 -1.99
N LEU A 330 -22.91 7.46 -0.82
CA LEU A 330 -24.31 7.90 -0.70
C LEU A 330 -24.49 9.35 -1.15
N ARG A 331 -23.53 10.24 -0.86
CA ARG A 331 -23.55 11.62 -1.36
C ARG A 331 -23.55 11.66 -2.89
N ASN A 332 -22.71 10.83 -3.53
CA ASN A 332 -22.65 10.74 -4.99
C ASN A 332 -23.96 10.22 -5.60
N LEU A 333 -24.66 9.30 -4.92
CA LEU A 333 -25.97 8.79 -5.34
C LEU A 333 -27.10 9.84 -5.22
N GLN A 334 -26.96 10.79 -4.29
CA GLN A 334 -27.94 11.85 -4.04
C GLN A 334 -27.79 13.06 -4.96
N THR A 335 -26.60 13.31 -5.50
CA THR A 335 -26.38 14.40 -6.47
C THR A 335 -27.16 14.14 -7.76
N ARG A 336 -28.30 14.82 -7.91
CA ARG A 336 -29.26 14.68 -9.01
C ARG A 336 -28.83 15.29 -10.36
N GLU A 337 -27.71 15.98 -10.44
CA GLU A 337 -27.27 16.55 -11.72
C GLU A 337 -26.18 15.68 -12.37
N PRO A 338 -26.39 15.20 -13.61
CA PRO A 338 -25.26 14.81 -14.43
C PRO A 338 -24.38 16.05 -14.55
N ARG A 339 -23.09 15.95 -14.22
CA ARG A 339 -22.11 17.02 -14.49
C ARG A 339 -22.39 17.52 -15.91
N GLN A 340 -22.83 18.78 -16.06
CA GLN A 340 -23.06 19.37 -17.37
C GLN A 340 -21.81 19.11 -18.21
N GLN A 341 -21.98 18.42 -19.34
CA GLN A 341 -20.93 18.40 -20.35
C GLN A 341 -20.71 19.85 -20.76
N ARG A 342 -19.56 20.42 -20.36
CA ARG A 342 -19.10 21.69 -20.88
C ARG A 342 -19.24 21.63 -22.41
N ALA A 343 -19.96 22.60 -22.97
CA ALA A 343 -20.26 22.63 -24.39
C ALA A 343 -19.00 22.35 -25.21
N LEU A 344 -19.08 21.41 -26.16
CA LEU A 344 -17.99 21.15 -27.09
C LEU A 344 -17.68 22.45 -27.88
N PRO A 345 -16.39 22.76 -28.11
CA PRO A 345 -16.03 23.96 -28.87
C PRO A 345 -16.67 23.88 -30.25
N THR A 346 -17.43 24.91 -30.60
CA THR A 346 -18.04 25.02 -31.92
C THR A 346 -16.94 25.28 -32.94
N ARG A 347 -16.94 24.51 -34.04
CA ARG A 347 -15.95 24.65 -35.11
C ARG A 347 -16.52 25.58 -36.18
N ALA A 348 -15.87 26.72 -36.39
CA ALA A 348 -16.20 27.58 -37.52
C ALA A 348 -15.78 26.90 -38.84
N ALA A 349 -16.41 27.30 -39.95
CA ALA A 349 -16.20 26.70 -41.27
C ALA A 349 -14.74 26.82 -41.79
N ASP A 350 -13.96 27.74 -41.24
CA ASP A 350 -12.53 27.94 -41.51
C ASP A 350 -11.59 27.04 -40.67
N GLY A 351 -12.15 26.22 -39.78
CA GLY A 351 -11.41 25.32 -38.92
C GLY A 351 -11.03 25.89 -37.55
N THR A 352 -11.32 27.18 -37.29
CA THR A 352 -11.02 27.85 -36.02
C THR A 352 -11.95 27.34 -34.90
N ARG A 353 -11.40 27.12 -33.70
CA ARG A 353 -12.14 26.68 -32.50
C ARG A 353 -12.17 27.82 -31.47
N SER A 354 -13.35 28.22 -31.02
CA SER A 354 -13.52 29.21 -29.95
C SER A 354 -14.22 28.61 -28.73
N TRP A 355 -14.00 29.21 -27.55
CA TRP A 355 -14.76 28.93 -26.33
C TRP A 355 -15.01 30.23 -25.57
N SER A 356 -16.22 30.40 -25.02
CA SER A 356 -16.52 31.42 -24.03
C SER A 356 -16.40 30.81 -22.63
N VAL A 357 -15.63 31.46 -21.77
CA VAL A 357 -15.62 31.12 -20.33
C VAL A 357 -16.73 31.96 -19.70
N GLU A 358 -17.92 31.38 -19.52
CA GLU A 358 -18.90 32.02 -18.65
C GLU A 358 -18.39 32.01 -17.21
N ASN A 359 -18.45 33.17 -16.57
CA ASN A 359 -18.06 33.41 -15.18
C ASN A 359 -18.88 32.53 -14.24
N THR A 360 -18.43 31.30 -14.02
CA THR A 360 -18.91 30.44 -12.94
C THR A 360 -17.83 30.41 -11.88
N ILE A 361 -18.23 30.76 -10.66
CA ILE A 361 -17.39 30.85 -9.46
C ILE A 361 -16.47 29.63 -9.37
N GLN A 362 -15.16 29.88 -9.33
CA GLN A 362 -14.12 28.85 -9.23
C GLN A 362 -14.31 28.02 -7.95
N SER A 363 -14.66 26.74 -8.12
CA SER A 363 -14.41 25.71 -7.12
C SER A 363 -13.04 25.07 -7.40
N PRO A 364 -12.20 24.76 -6.40
CA PRO A 364 -10.75 24.52 -6.61
C PRO A 364 -10.34 23.20 -7.28
N ASP A 365 -11.27 22.37 -7.78
CA ASP A 365 -11.02 20.95 -8.13
C ASP A 365 -11.47 20.56 -9.57
N ASP A 366 -11.23 21.42 -10.57
CA ASP A 366 -11.69 21.18 -11.95
C ASP A 366 -10.58 20.72 -12.92
N GLU A 367 -9.97 19.55 -12.65
CA GLU A 367 -8.92 18.94 -13.48
C GLU A 367 -9.44 17.97 -14.57
N ASN A 368 -10.76 17.79 -14.71
CA ASN A 368 -11.34 16.62 -15.43
C ASN A 368 -11.89 16.90 -16.85
N GLY A 369 -11.76 18.11 -17.39
CA GLY A 369 -12.37 18.50 -18.68
C GLY A 369 -11.80 17.80 -19.94
N TRP A 370 -10.59 17.27 -19.90
CA TRP A 370 -9.98 16.55 -21.03
C TRP A 370 -10.40 15.07 -21.11
N LYS A 371 -10.75 14.45 -19.98
CA LYS A 371 -11.19 13.03 -19.91
C LYS A 371 -12.46 12.78 -20.72
N SER A 372 -13.36 13.76 -20.80
CA SER A 372 -14.59 13.64 -21.57
C SER A 372 -14.38 13.58 -23.09
N ARG A 373 -13.26 14.16 -23.60
CA ARG A 373 -12.89 14.09 -25.03
C ARG A 373 -12.23 12.76 -25.40
N LEU A 374 -11.65 12.04 -24.44
CA LEU A 374 -11.12 10.70 -24.66
C LEU A 374 -12.23 9.64 -24.67
N ARG A 375 -13.31 9.84 -23.90
CA ARG A 375 -14.46 8.92 -23.86
C ARG A 375 -15.10 8.69 -25.23
N SER A 376 -15.20 9.72 -26.09
CA SER A 376 -15.72 9.57 -27.46
C SER A 376 -14.82 8.76 -28.40
N ILE A 377 -13.54 8.59 -28.05
CA ILE A 377 -12.59 7.74 -28.80
C ILE A 377 -12.66 6.28 -28.29
N ILE A 378 -13.09 6.06 -27.05
CA ILE A 378 -13.23 4.73 -26.45
C ILE A 378 -14.47 4.00 -26.96
N ASP A 379 -15.57 4.72 -27.21
CA ASP A 379 -16.83 4.17 -27.72
C ASP A 379 -16.81 3.91 -29.25
N ALA A 380 -15.69 4.19 -29.92
CA ALA A 380 -15.35 3.74 -31.28
C ALA A 380 -14.37 2.56 -31.24
#